data_AF-A0AAP1H7B1-F1
#
_entry.id   AF-A0AAP1H7B1-F1
#
_cell.length_a   1.000
_cell.length_b   1.000
_cell.length_c   1.000
_cell.angle_alpha   90.00
_cell.angle_beta   90.00
_cell.angle_gamma   90.00
#
_symmetry.space_group_name_H-M   'P 1'
#
loop_
_entity.id
_entity.type
_entity.pdbx_description
1 polymer ?
#
loop_
_entity_poly.entity_id
_entity_poly.type
_entity_poly.pdbx_seq_one_letter_code
_entity_poly.pdbx_strand_id
1 'polypeptide(L)'
;MKKFSKVERNLITVVLDGRRNDYKKERDFEKVFGRNASIDLVEGRKYLLDDALFGEKGAPGVIGDLLYEMECGNIRYDVMIDALEAAVNEDWENVPSVEEALNLTTRQNDYPQVLTTFLNAYKAIHLSAKEEGVSLGDQLDSMVEEVLKGIGINKDDYEISLLEFPIKAEALNMDVVQSMLRNANWTDRNGDFDFIKRTLLATKALDERASSEGVVIFRFLQDIEALAFYAAGFDGRHHELCDNALTLYYDDEKTIDDTVNEIKKLVNGQ
;
A
#
# COMPACT_ATOMS: atom_id res chain seq x y z
N MET A 1 1.87 21.34 -8.96
CA MET A 1 1.11 20.36 -8.17
C MET A 1 1.26 20.70 -6.69
N LYS A 2 0.17 21.08 -6.02
CA LYS A 2 0.12 21.35 -4.58
C LYS A 2 -0.12 20.01 -3.88
N LYS A 3 0.88 19.47 -3.19
CA LYS A 3 0.68 18.36 -2.26
C LYS A 3 0.30 18.89 -0.89
N PHE A 4 -0.63 18.25 -0.21
CA PHE A 4 -0.89 18.52 1.19
C PHE A 4 0.29 18.05 2.02
N SER A 5 0.77 18.92 2.91
CA SER A 5 1.75 18.51 3.92
C SER A 5 1.12 17.50 4.89
N LYS A 6 1.96 16.76 5.62
CA LYS A 6 1.50 15.84 6.68
C LYS A 6 0.59 16.54 7.71
N VAL A 7 0.90 17.79 8.06
CA VAL A 7 0.10 18.59 8.99
C VAL A 7 -1.28 18.90 8.40
N GLU A 8 -1.34 19.24 7.12
CA GLU A 8 -2.59 19.53 6.43
C GLU A 8 -3.46 18.29 6.27
N ARG A 9 -2.88 17.15 5.91
CA ARG A 9 -3.61 15.88 5.84
C ARG A 9 -4.24 15.54 7.20
N ASN A 10 -3.47 15.66 8.29
CA ASN A 10 -3.99 15.46 9.65
C ASN A 10 -5.12 16.44 10.00
N LEU A 11 -4.99 17.72 9.64
CA LEU A 11 -6.06 18.71 9.88
C LEU A 11 -7.32 18.38 9.09
N ILE A 12 -7.18 17.99 7.81
CA ILE A 12 -8.30 17.53 6.98
C ILE A 12 -8.99 16.34 7.64
N THR A 13 -8.23 15.32 8.09
CA THR A 13 -8.80 14.15 8.81
C THR A 13 -9.62 14.57 10.02
N VAL A 14 -9.10 15.47 10.87
CA VAL A 14 -9.81 15.94 12.07
C VAL A 14 -11.09 16.69 11.70
N VAL A 15 -11.06 17.52 10.65
CA VAL A 15 -12.25 18.24 10.17
C VAL A 15 -13.29 17.27 9.63
N LEU A 16 -12.90 16.28 8.83
CA LEU A 16 -13.80 15.25 8.32
C LEU A 16 -14.39 14.41 9.46
N ASP A 17 -13.58 13.98 10.44
CA ASP A 17 -14.07 13.21 11.58
C ASP A 17 -15.03 14.00 12.49
N GLY A 18 -14.77 15.30 12.69
CA GLY A 18 -15.71 16.20 13.35
C GLY A 18 -17.05 16.25 12.62
N ARG A 19 -17.03 16.42 11.30
CA ARG A 19 -18.24 16.47 10.47
C ARG A 19 -18.97 15.13 10.40
N ARG A 20 -18.26 14.00 10.50
CA ARG A 20 -18.88 12.69 10.64
C ARG A 20 -19.75 12.53 11.86
N ASN A 21 -19.28 13.08 12.97
CA ASN A 21 -20.06 13.09 14.19
C ASN A 21 -21.30 13.98 14.07
N ASP A 22 -21.24 15.05 13.29
CA ASP A 22 -22.38 15.92 13.01
C ASP A 22 -23.35 15.28 12.00
N TYR A 23 -22.86 14.64 10.94
CA TYR A 23 -23.69 13.88 10.00
C TYR A 23 -24.43 12.73 10.68
N LYS A 24 -23.80 12.01 11.63
CA LYS A 24 -24.49 10.99 12.44
C LYS A 24 -25.68 11.54 13.23
N LYS A 25 -25.62 12.81 13.66
CA LYS A 25 -26.69 13.49 14.41
C LYS A 25 -27.75 14.10 13.49
N GLU A 26 -27.31 14.80 12.44
CA GLU A 26 -28.20 15.57 11.56
C GLU A 26 -28.82 14.72 10.45
N ARG A 27 -28.11 13.69 9.97
CA ARG A 27 -28.46 12.83 8.83
C ARG A 27 -28.83 13.60 7.55
N ASP A 28 -28.27 14.79 7.39
CA ASP A 28 -28.47 15.68 6.24
C ASP A 28 -27.10 16.10 5.71
N PHE A 29 -26.74 15.60 4.53
CA PHE A 29 -25.43 15.82 3.93
C PHE A 29 -25.25 17.27 3.46
N GLU A 30 -26.26 17.86 2.82
CA GLU A 30 -26.22 19.25 2.35
C GLU A 30 -26.12 20.23 3.52
N LYS A 31 -26.71 19.91 4.67
CA LYS A 31 -26.62 20.76 5.86
C LYS A 31 -25.24 20.73 6.52
N VAL A 32 -24.55 19.58 6.50
CA VAL A 32 -23.21 19.42 7.10
C VAL A 32 -22.10 19.88 6.15
N PHE A 33 -22.29 19.73 4.83
CA PHE A 33 -21.25 19.98 3.82
C PHE A 33 -21.59 21.09 2.81
N GLY A 34 -22.77 21.70 2.89
CA GLY A 34 -23.23 22.76 1.98
C GLY A 34 -22.57 24.13 2.17
N ARG A 35 -23.23 25.15 1.60
CA ARG A 35 -22.67 26.49 1.28
C ARG A 35 -21.75 27.08 2.36
N ASN A 36 -20.55 27.48 1.93
CA ASN A 36 -19.44 27.99 2.76
C ASN A 36 -18.71 26.96 3.64
N ALA A 37 -18.93 25.65 3.46
CA ALA A 37 -18.07 24.65 4.06
C ALA A 37 -16.61 24.86 3.62
N SER A 38 -15.71 25.07 4.59
CA SER A 38 -14.28 25.16 4.33
C SER A 38 -13.48 24.17 5.16
N ILE A 39 -12.32 23.77 4.65
CA ILE A 39 -11.26 23.14 5.42
C ILE A 39 -10.16 24.19 5.59
N ASP A 40 -9.91 24.56 6.85
CA ASP A 40 -8.83 25.47 7.20
C ASP A 40 -7.51 24.69 7.22
N LEU A 41 -6.60 25.08 6.34
CA LEU A 41 -5.26 24.52 6.20
C LEU A 41 -4.22 25.42 6.89
N VAL A 42 -2.98 24.95 6.98
CA VAL A 42 -1.90 25.71 7.63
C VAL A 42 -1.60 26.99 6.83
N GLU A 43 -1.04 28.00 7.50
CA GLU A 43 -0.61 29.28 6.91
C GLU A 43 -1.76 30.14 6.34
N GLY A 44 -2.97 29.97 6.89
CA GLY A 44 -4.13 30.78 6.50
C GLY A 44 -4.74 30.39 5.15
N ARG A 45 -4.30 29.26 4.57
CA ARG A 45 -4.94 28.67 3.40
C ARG A 45 -6.32 28.12 3.80
N LYS A 46 -7.35 28.41 3.00
CA LYS A 46 -8.69 27.83 3.16
C LYS A 46 -9.04 27.10 1.88
N TYR A 47 -9.51 25.86 2.01
CA TYR A 47 -10.10 25.11 0.91
C TYR A 47 -11.61 25.18 1.03
N LEU A 48 -12.29 25.78 0.05
CA LEU A 48 -13.75 25.80 0.01
C LEU A 48 -14.22 24.46 -0.56
N LEU A 49 -14.87 23.65 0.28
CA LEU A 49 -15.53 22.42 -0.15
C LEU A 49 -16.68 22.74 -1.11
N ASP A 50 -17.30 23.91 -0.97
CA ASP A 50 -18.43 24.37 -1.80
C ASP A 50 -18.09 24.35 -3.30
N ASP A 51 -16.95 24.92 -3.69
CA ASP A 51 -16.54 24.96 -5.11
C ASP A 51 -16.28 23.56 -5.68
N ALA A 52 -15.81 22.63 -4.84
CA ALA A 52 -15.52 21.24 -5.19
C ALA A 52 -16.73 20.29 -5.06
N LEU A 53 -17.83 20.75 -4.47
CA LEU A 53 -19.07 19.97 -4.29
C LEU A 53 -20.22 20.48 -5.15
N PHE A 54 -20.25 21.79 -5.43
CA PHE A 54 -21.41 22.48 -6.00
C PHE A 54 -21.05 23.54 -7.05
N GLY A 55 -19.78 23.65 -7.47
CA GLY A 55 -19.33 24.65 -8.44
C GLY A 55 -19.91 24.49 -9.85
N GLU A 56 -20.37 25.59 -10.46
CA GLU A 56 -20.99 25.63 -11.80
C GLU A 56 -20.09 25.16 -12.97
N LYS A 57 -18.78 25.00 -12.73
CA LYS A 57 -17.76 24.64 -13.75
C LYS A 57 -17.28 23.18 -13.67
N GLY A 58 -18.11 22.28 -13.15
CA GLY A 58 -17.87 20.85 -13.28
C GLY A 58 -16.97 20.26 -12.18
N ALA A 59 -17.16 20.68 -10.94
CA ALA A 59 -16.83 19.77 -9.85
C ALA A 59 -17.78 18.56 -9.96
N PRO A 60 -17.29 17.36 -10.28
CA PRO A 60 -18.16 16.23 -10.52
C PRO A 60 -18.82 15.85 -9.19
N GLY A 61 -20.10 15.51 -9.21
CA GLY A 61 -20.83 14.99 -8.04
C GLY A 61 -20.10 13.85 -7.32
N VAL A 62 -19.13 13.21 -7.99
CA VAL A 62 -18.18 12.25 -7.45
C VAL A 62 -17.52 12.67 -6.13
N ILE A 63 -17.10 13.93 -5.93
CA ILE A 63 -16.49 14.34 -4.64
C ILE A 63 -17.53 14.30 -3.51
N GLY A 64 -18.78 14.65 -3.82
CA GLY A 64 -19.90 14.53 -2.90
C GLY A 64 -20.23 13.08 -2.58
N ASP A 65 -20.27 12.21 -3.61
CA ASP A 65 -20.52 10.78 -3.45
C ASP A 65 -19.41 10.10 -2.62
N LEU A 66 -18.14 10.45 -2.88
CA LEU A 66 -16.99 9.96 -2.10
C LEU A 66 -17.06 10.43 -0.64
N LEU A 67 -17.39 11.69 -0.39
CA LEU A 67 -17.58 12.19 0.97
C LEU A 67 -18.72 11.43 1.66
N TYR A 68 -19.86 11.23 0.99
CA TYR A 68 -20.99 10.48 1.54
C TYR A 68 -20.57 9.06 1.96
N GLU A 69 -19.87 8.34 1.09
CA GLU A 69 -19.42 6.98 1.37
C GLU A 69 -18.35 6.92 2.47
N MET A 70 -17.46 7.92 2.53
CA MET A 70 -16.52 8.09 3.65
C MET A 70 -17.26 8.31 4.97
N GLU A 71 -18.30 9.13 4.97
CA GLU A 71 -19.12 9.42 6.15
C GLU A 71 -19.88 8.20 6.66
N CYS A 72 -20.42 7.40 5.73
CA CYS A 72 -20.98 6.08 5.99
C CYS A 72 -19.94 5.10 6.56
N GLY A 73 -18.65 5.38 6.39
CA GLY A 73 -17.53 4.57 6.87
C GLY A 73 -17.06 3.52 5.88
N ASN A 74 -17.50 3.62 4.62
CA ASN A 74 -17.14 2.69 3.56
C ASN A 74 -15.81 3.07 2.88
N ILE A 75 -15.47 4.36 2.89
CA ILE A 75 -14.20 4.89 2.35
C ILE A 75 -13.30 5.39 3.49
N ARG A 76 -11.99 5.10 3.41
CA ARG A 76 -10.99 5.60 4.36
C ARG A 76 -10.71 7.09 4.16
N TYR A 77 -10.39 7.78 5.26
CA TYR A 77 -10.00 9.20 5.22
C TYR A 77 -8.82 9.45 4.27
N ASP A 78 -7.83 8.56 4.22
CA ASP A 78 -6.65 8.74 3.35
C ASP A 78 -7.05 8.78 1.86
N VAL A 79 -7.94 7.88 1.42
CA VAL A 79 -8.48 7.84 0.05
C VAL A 79 -9.26 9.12 -0.26
N MET A 80 -10.08 9.59 0.68
CA MET A 80 -10.82 10.85 0.52
C MET A 80 -9.87 12.06 0.43
N ILE A 81 -8.82 12.08 1.24
CA ILE A 81 -7.84 13.18 1.24
C ILE A 81 -7.05 13.20 -0.08
N ASP A 82 -6.71 12.04 -0.64
CA ASP A 82 -6.06 11.94 -1.95
C ASP A 82 -6.98 12.45 -3.07
N ALA A 83 -8.28 12.09 -3.03
CA ALA A 83 -9.28 12.61 -3.96
C ALA A 83 -9.45 14.14 -3.84
N LEU A 84 -9.45 14.68 -2.61
CA LEU A 84 -9.47 16.12 -2.38
C LEU A 84 -8.20 16.79 -2.92
N GLU A 85 -7.02 16.19 -2.72
CA GLU A 85 -5.75 16.71 -3.24
C GLU A 85 -5.76 16.79 -4.77
N ALA A 86 -6.25 15.75 -5.45
CA ALA A 86 -6.44 15.74 -6.90
C ALA A 86 -7.42 16.84 -7.36
N ALA A 87 -8.58 16.94 -6.72
CA ALA A 87 -9.59 17.96 -7.02
C ALA A 87 -9.06 19.40 -6.83
N VAL A 88 -8.29 19.68 -5.77
CA VAL A 88 -7.65 20.99 -5.54
C VAL A 88 -6.70 21.37 -6.67
N ASN A 89 -6.08 20.38 -7.29
CA ASN A 89 -5.16 20.56 -8.41
C ASN A 89 -5.87 20.57 -9.77
N GLU A 90 -7.21 20.51 -9.80
CA GLU A 90 -8.03 20.34 -11.01
C GLU A 90 -7.66 19.07 -11.80
N ASP A 91 -7.10 18.08 -11.12
CA ASP A 91 -6.63 16.81 -11.67
C ASP A 91 -7.72 15.74 -11.57
N TRP A 92 -8.81 15.98 -12.30
CA TRP A 92 -10.03 15.16 -12.24
C TRP A 92 -9.84 13.73 -12.73
N GLU A 93 -8.82 13.46 -13.55
CA GLU A 93 -8.47 12.10 -13.99
C GLU A 93 -7.96 11.23 -12.84
N ASN A 94 -7.38 11.86 -11.80
CA ASN A 94 -6.89 11.18 -10.60
C ASN A 94 -7.87 11.22 -9.42
N VAL A 95 -9.09 11.73 -9.64
CA VAL A 95 -10.18 11.59 -8.67
C VAL A 95 -10.85 10.23 -8.90
N PRO A 96 -10.78 9.28 -7.95
CA PRO A 96 -11.36 7.96 -8.13
C PRO A 96 -12.89 8.04 -8.19
N SER A 97 -13.50 7.14 -8.95
CA SER A 97 -14.91 6.82 -8.80
C SER A 97 -15.20 6.22 -7.42
N VAL A 98 -16.49 6.16 -7.03
CA VAL A 98 -16.90 5.54 -5.76
C VAL A 98 -16.45 4.07 -5.69
N GLU A 99 -16.62 3.31 -6.77
CA GLU A 99 -16.21 1.90 -6.84
C GLU A 99 -14.70 1.75 -6.67
N GLU A 100 -13.91 2.57 -7.36
CA GLU A 100 -12.44 2.59 -7.22
C GLU A 100 -12.04 2.95 -5.79
N ALA A 101 -12.68 3.94 -5.17
CA ALA A 101 -12.38 4.36 -3.81
C ALA A 101 -12.74 3.30 -2.74
N LEU A 102 -13.82 2.54 -2.94
CA LEU A 102 -14.17 1.38 -2.13
C LEU A 102 -13.14 0.25 -2.30
N ASN A 103 -12.70 0.00 -3.52
CA ASN A 103 -11.66 -0.98 -3.82
C ASN A 103 -10.31 -0.59 -3.18
N LEU A 104 -9.91 0.68 -3.33
CA LEU A 104 -8.72 1.24 -2.68
C LEU A 104 -8.81 1.14 -1.16
N THR A 105 -9.98 1.45 -0.58
CA THR A 105 -10.21 1.33 0.86
C THR A 105 -10.08 -0.12 1.34
N THR A 106 -10.67 -1.07 0.60
CA THR A 106 -10.55 -2.50 0.90
C THR A 106 -9.09 -2.94 0.86
N ARG A 107 -8.35 -2.60 -0.21
CA ARG A 107 -6.92 -2.90 -0.35
C ARG A 107 -6.09 -2.30 0.81
N GLN A 108 -6.37 -1.05 1.18
CA GLN A 108 -5.68 -0.37 2.28
C GLN A 108 -5.90 -1.02 3.65
N ASN A 109 -6.99 -1.75 3.85
CA ASN A 109 -7.23 -2.50 5.09
C ASN A 109 -6.29 -3.71 5.23
N ASP A 110 -5.79 -4.23 4.12
CA ASP A 110 -4.89 -5.38 4.10
C ASP A 110 -3.42 -4.98 4.30
N TYR A 111 -3.04 -3.74 4.00
CA TYR A 111 -1.63 -3.28 4.09
C TYR A 111 -0.96 -3.56 5.44
N PRO A 112 -1.60 -3.34 6.61
CA PRO A 112 -1.01 -3.70 7.90
C PRO A 112 -0.70 -5.19 8.01
N GLN A 113 -1.62 -6.04 7.54
CA GLN A 113 -1.46 -7.48 7.59
C GLN A 113 -0.35 -7.94 6.62
N VAL A 114 -0.35 -7.43 5.39
CA VAL A 114 0.62 -7.80 4.35
C VAL A 114 2.04 -7.40 4.75
N LEU A 115 2.24 -6.18 5.29
CA LEU A 115 3.55 -5.76 5.78
C LEU A 115 4.00 -6.60 6.98
N THR A 116 3.08 -6.95 7.88
CA THR A 116 3.38 -7.83 9.02
C THR A 116 3.81 -9.21 8.55
N THR A 117 3.10 -9.78 7.57
CA THR A 117 3.43 -11.06 6.94
C THR A 117 4.82 -11.03 6.29
N PHE A 118 5.14 -9.98 5.53
CA PHE A 118 6.48 -9.77 4.97
C PHE A 118 7.58 -9.76 6.05
N LEU A 119 7.40 -8.97 7.12
CA LEU A 119 8.41 -8.88 8.18
C LEU A 119 8.56 -10.20 8.97
N ASN A 120 7.47 -10.95 9.12
CA ASN A 120 7.50 -12.29 9.71
C ASN A 120 8.21 -13.30 8.81
N ALA A 121 8.02 -13.23 7.49
CA ALA A 121 8.77 -14.03 6.52
C ALA A 121 10.27 -13.72 6.56
N TYR A 122 10.63 -12.43 6.59
CA TYR A 122 12.02 -11.99 6.79
C TYR A 122 12.63 -12.57 8.08
N LYS A 123 11.90 -12.52 9.20
CA LYS A 123 12.32 -13.16 10.46
C LYS A 123 12.49 -14.67 10.32
N ALA A 124 11.54 -15.35 9.66
CA ALA A 124 11.58 -16.80 9.50
C ALA A 124 12.78 -17.26 8.67
N ILE A 125 13.09 -16.56 7.56
CA ILE A 125 14.28 -16.82 6.74
C ILE A 125 15.55 -16.67 7.57
N HIS A 126 15.66 -15.62 8.39
CA HIS A 126 16.79 -15.43 9.29
C HIS A 126 16.95 -16.57 10.29
N LEU A 127 15.84 -17.05 10.87
CA LEU A 127 15.87 -18.15 11.83
C LEU A 127 16.27 -19.47 11.15
N SER A 128 15.69 -19.79 9.98
CA SER A 128 16.05 -20.99 9.21
C SER A 128 17.52 -20.99 8.79
N ALA A 129 18.05 -19.87 8.30
CA ALA A 129 19.46 -19.76 7.94
C ALA A 129 20.37 -19.93 9.18
N LYS A 130 19.97 -19.36 10.32
CA LYS A 130 20.73 -19.48 11.59
C LYS A 130 20.73 -20.91 12.12
N GLU A 131 19.61 -21.63 12.03
CA GLU A 131 19.50 -23.04 12.44
C GLU A 131 20.48 -23.94 11.69
N GLU A 132 20.67 -23.67 10.40
CA GLU A 132 21.62 -24.39 9.54
C GLU A 132 23.04 -23.80 9.57
N GLY A 133 23.28 -22.73 10.33
CA GLY A 133 24.59 -22.07 10.41
C GLY A 133 25.03 -21.34 9.14
N VAL A 134 24.07 -20.96 8.29
CA VAL A 134 24.26 -20.35 6.98
C VAL A 134 24.09 -18.83 7.07
N SER A 135 24.89 -18.08 6.31
CA SER A 135 24.71 -16.64 6.10
C SER A 135 24.12 -16.36 4.71
N LEU A 136 22.95 -15.72 4.70
CA LEU A 136 22.26 -15.24 3.49
C LEU A 136 22.35 -13.71 3.32
N GLY A 137 23.20 -13.05 4.12
CA GLY A 137 23.20 -11.60 4.35
C GLY A 137 22.98 -10.74 3.10
N ASP A 138 23.88 -10.82 2.12
CA ASP A 138 23.85 -9.94 0.94
C ASP A 138 22.58 -10.13 0.08
N GLN A 139 22.17 -11.39 -0.18
CA GLN A 139 20.97 -11.67 -0.98
C GLN A 139 19.69 -11.28 -0.24
N LEU A 140 19.63 -11.55 1.06
CA LEU A 140 18.49 -11.19 1.89
C LEU A 140 18.37 -9.66 1.98
N ASP A 141 19.49 -8.97 2.16
CA ASP A 141 19.57 -7.52 2.21
C ASP A 141 19.12 -6.87 0.89
N SER A 142 19.56 -7.42 -0.24
CA SER A 142 19.17 -6.95 -1.57
C SER A 142 17.68 -7.18 -1.84
N MET A 143 17.12 -8.31 -1.41
CA MET A 143 15.69 -8.61 -1.54
C MET A 143 14.85 -7.64 -0.70
N VAL A 144 15.21 -7.43 0.56
CA VAL A 144 14.50 -6.52 1.47
C VAL A 144 14.53 -5.10 0.92
N GLU A 145 15.68 -4.63 0.43
CA GLU A 145 15.80 -3.31 -0.17
C GLU A 145 14.89 -3.14 -1.38
N GLU A 146 14.85 -4.14 -2.28
CA GLU A 146 14.02 -4.07 -3.48
C GLU A 146 12.54 -4.00 -3.12
N VAL A 147 12.06 -4.86 -2.21
CA VAL A 147 10.64 -4.91 -1.83
C VAL A 147 10.20 -3.63 -1.11
N LEU A 148 11.01 -3.11 -0.18
CA LEU A 148 10.70 -1.88 0.56
C LEU A 148 10.64 -0.64 -0.35
N LYS A 149 11.45 -0.57 -1.41
CA LYS A 149 11.35 0.48 -2.43
C LYS A 149 9.99 0.52 -3.12
N GLY A 150 9.32 -0.62 -3.26
CA GLY A 150 7.96 -0.72 -3.83
C GLY A 150 6.97 0.15 -3.07
N ILE A 151 7.06 0.14 -1.74
CA ILE A 151 6.22 0.93 -0.83
C ILE A 151 6.88 2.23 -0.39
N GLY A 152 7.90 2.71 -1.11
CA GLY A 152 8.56 3.98 -0.83
C GLY A 152 9.29 4.05 0.52
N ILE A 153 9.61 2.91 1.14
CA ILE A 153 10.42 2.84 2.35
C ILE A 153 11.90 2.79 1.96
N ASN A 154 12.68 3.72 2.51
CA ASN A 154 14.14 3.62 2.48
C ASN A 154 14.59 2.63 3.57
N LYS A 155 15.29 1.56 3.17
CA LYS A 155 15.78 0.53 4.09
C LYS A 155 16.69 1.11 5.17
N ASP A 156 17.53 2.09 4.82
CA ASP A 156 18.50 2.71 5.73
C ASP A 156 17.83 3.39 6.93
N ASP A 157 16.63 3.94 6.75
CA ASP A 157 15.86 4.56 7.83
C ASP A 157 15.40 3.54 8.89
N TYR A 158 15.45 2.24 8.55
CA TYR A 158 15.01 1.13 9.39
C TYR A 158 16.09 0.08 9.64
N GLU A 159 17.35 0.33 9.28
CA GLU A 159 18.46 -0.64 9.33
C GLU A 159 18.56 -1.34 10.69
N ILE A 160 18.67 -0.58 11.78
CA ILE A 160 18.73 -1.11 13.15
C ILE A 160 17.47 -1.92 13.49
N SER A 161 16.31 -1.41 13.10
CA SER A 161 15.03 -2.07 13.39
C SER A 161 14.94 -3.43 12.68
N LEU A 162 15.38 -3.50 11.43
CA LEU A 162 15.43 -4.72 10.62
C LEU A 162 16.46 -5.72 11.15
N LEU A 163 17.63 -5.26 11.58
CA LEU A 163 18.65 -6.14 12.20
C LEU A 163 18.16 -6.76 13.52
N GLU A 164 17.41 -6.00 14.32
CA GLU A 164 16.90 -6.46 15.61
C GLU A 164 15.58 -7.25 15.50
N PHE A 165 14.82 -7.07 14.41
CA PHE A 165 13.50 -7.67 14.21
C PHE A 165 13.47 -9.20 14.42
N PRO A 166 14.45 -9.99 13.93
CA PRO A 166 14.43 -11.44 14.11
C PRO A 166 14.65 -11.89 15.57
N ILE A 167 15.26 -11.03 16.39
CA ILE A 167 15.72 -11.35 17.76
C ILE A 167 14.76 -10.79 18.82
N LYS A 168 14.01 -9.73 18.50
CA LYS A 168 13.07 -9.08 19.41
C LYS A 168 11.80 -9.89 19.66
N ALA A 169 11.22 -9.65 20.83
CA ALA A 169 9.88 -10.12 21.18
C ALA A 169 8.83 -9.44 20.29
N GLU A 170 7.78 -10.18 19.95
CA GLU A 170 6.75 -9.77 18.97
C GLU A 170 6.09 -8.42 19.30
N ALA A 171 5.88 -8.12 20.58
CA ALA A 171 5.33 -6.84 21.03
C ALA A 171 6.21 -5.62 20.66
N LEU A 172 7.54 -5.78 20.61
CA LEU A 172 8.47 -4.72 20.20
C LEU A 172 8.56 -4.57 18.68
N ASN A 173 8.13 -5.59 17.94
CA ASN A 173 8.09 -5.58 16.48
C ASN A 173 6.85 -4.83 15.95
N MET A 174 5.76 -4.76 16.73
CA MET A 174 4.58 -3.97 16.36
C MET A 174 4.88 -2.49 16.17
N ASP A 175 5.74 -1.88 17.00
CA ASP A 175 6.10 -0.48 16.86
C ASP A 175 6.84 -0.19 15.54
N VAL A 176 7.68 -1.14 15.10
CA VAL A 176 8.38 -1.08 13.80
C VAL A 176 7.38 -1.17 12.67
N VAL A 177 6.46 -2.14 12.71
CA VAL A 177 5.39 -2.30 11.72
C VAL A 177 4.57 -1.02 11.60
N GLN A 178 4.10 -0.48 12.73
CA GLN A 178 3.31 0.77 12.75
C GLN A 178 4.11 1.97 12.24
N SER A 179 5.41 2.03 12.54
CA SER A 179 6.29 3.08 12.01
C SER A 179 6.45 2.99 10.50
N MET A 180 6.70 1.78 9.97
CA MET A 180 6.80 1.53 8.54
C MET A 180 5.49 1.83 7.82
N LEU A 181 4.33 1.38 8.35
CA LEU A 181 3.02 1.67 7.76
C LEU A 181 2.75 3.18 7.63
N ARG A 182 3.16 3.98 8.61
CA ARG A 182 2.98 5.44 8.58
C ARG A 182 3.85 6.16 7.56
N ASN A 183 5.00 5.57 7.21
CA ASN A 183 5.97 6.17 6.29
C ASN A 183 5.94 5.53 4.91
N ALA A 184 5.27 4.40 4.76
CA ALA A 184 5.06 3.72 3.50
C ALA A 184 4.20 4.58 2.57
N ASN A 185 4.66 4.70 1.33
CA ASN A 185 3.91 5.27 0.24
C ASN A 185 3.30 4.15 -0.61
N TRP A 186 2.04 3.87 -0.37
CA TRP A 186 1.24 2.87 -1.08
C TRP A 186 0.48 3.44 -2.28
N THR A 187 0.92 4.58 -2.85
CA THR A 187 0.33 5.11 -4.07
C THR A 187 0.23 4.01 -5.12
N ASP A 188 -0.99 3.77 -5.60
CA ASP A 188 -1.28 2.69 -6.53
C ASP A 188 -0.43 2.86 -7.79
N ARG A 189 0.47 1.90 -8.04
CA ARG A 189 1.33 1.91 -9.23
C ARG A 189 0.67 1.27 -10.46
N ASN A 190 -0.63 0.95 -10.39
CA ASN A 190 -1.47 0.48 -11.50
C ASN A 190 -0.75 -0.55 -12.41
N GLY A 191 -0.30 -1.64 -11.81
CA GLY A 191 0.35 -2.74 -12.54
C GLY A 191 1.82 -2.45 -12.88
N ASP A 192 2.63 -2.09 -11.88
CA ASP A 192 4.09 -2.00 -12.00
C ASP A 192 4.72 -3.40 -12.13
N PHE A 193 4.56 -4.02 -13.31
CA PHE A 193 5.10 -5.35 -13.59
C PHE A 193 6.62 -5.39 -13.66
N ASP A 194 7.28 -4.24 -13.92
CA ASP A 194 8.73 -4.16 -13.86
C ASP A 194 9.23 -4.25 -12.42
N PHE A 195 8.48 -3.68 -11.47
CA PHE A 195 8.74 -3.89 -10.04
C PHE A 195 8.52 -5.35 -9.63
N ILE A 196 7.40 -5.98 -10.01
CA ILE A 196 7.18 -7.42 -9.76
C ILE A 196 8.34 -8.24 -10.32
N LYS A 197 8.77 -7.97 -11.56
CA LYS A 197 9.91 -8.65 -12.19
C LYS A 197 11.20 -8.54 -11.36
N ARG A 198 11.53 -7.34 -10.87
CA ARG A 198 12.72 -7.14 -10.04
C ARG A 198 12.63 -7.88 -8.70
N THR A 199 11.46 -7.87 -8.06
CA THR A 199 11.24 -8.66 -6.84
C THR A 199 11.44 -10.15 -7.09
N LEU A 200 10.82 -10.71 -8.14
CA LEU A 200 10.95 -12.14 -8.49
C LEU A 200 12.39 -12.57 -8.80
N LEU A 201 13.19 -11.67 -9.40
CA LEU A 201 14.62 -11.93 -9.60
C LEU A 201 15.38 -11.95 -8.28
N ALA A 202 15.07 -11.02 -7.37
CA ALA A 202 15.72 -10.95 -6.06
C ALA A 202 15.35 -12.14 -5.15
N THR A 203 14.08 -12.55 -5.16
CA THR A 203 13.60 -13.69 -4.37
C THR A 203 14.14 -15.02 -4.92
N LYS A 204 14.20 -15.20 -6.25
CA LYS A 204 14.86 -16.38 -6.85
C LYS A 204 16.35 -16.45 -6.53
N ALA A 205 17.08 -15.33 -6.60
CA ALA A 205 18.49 -15.30 -6.24
C ALA A 205 18.74 -15.67 -4.75
N LEU A 206 17.82 -15.26 -3.87
CA LEU A 206 17.85 -15.65 -2.46
C LEU A 206 17.54 -17.14 -2.28
N ASP A 207 16.57 -17.69 -3.01
CA ASP A 207 16.21 -19.11 -2.99
C ASP A 207 17.34 -20.02 -3.49
N GLU A 208 17.96 -19.67 -4.62
CA GLU A 208 19.11 -20.39 -5.17
C GLU A 208 20.27 -20.39 -4.17
N ARG A 209 20.53 -19.25 -3.52
CA ARG A 209 21.55 -19.13 -2.48
C ARG A 209 21.23 -20.02 -1.27
N ALA A 210 20.01 -19.96 -0.77
CA ALA A 210 19.57 -20.75 0.38
C ALA A 210 19.61 -22.25 0.09
N SER A 211 19.08 -22.66 -1.07
CA SER A 211 19.08 -24.05 -1.54
C SER A 211 20.48 -24.61 -1.72
N SER A 212 21.43 -23.81 -2.22
CA SER A 212 22.85 -24.21 -2.35
C SER A 212 23.51 -24.56 -1.01
N GLU A 213 22.96 -24.05 0.10
CA GLU A 213 23.41 -24.24 1.47
C GLU A 213 22.47 -25.18 2.26
N GLY A 214 21.49 -25.81 1.60
CA GLY A 214 20.55 -26.76 2.22
C GLY A 214 19.40 -26.12 3.00
N VAL A 215 19.20 -24.81 2.91
CA VAL A 215 18.12 -24.08 3.61
C VAL A 215 16.91 -23.95 2.69
N VAL A 216 15.75 -24.47 3.12
CA VAL A 216 14.50 -24.39 2.35
C VAL A 216 13.69 -23.17 2.79
N ILE A 217 13.52 -22.19 1.91
CA ILE A 217 12.85 -20.92 2.24
C ILE A 217 11.69 -20.54 1.31
N PHE A 218 11.43 -21.31 0.25
CA PHE A 218 10.44 -21.00 -0.78
C PHE A 218 9.08 -20.53 -0.25
N ARG A 219 8.53 -21.18 0.79
CA ARG A 219 7.26 -20.77 1.41
C ARG A 219 7.26 -19.31 1.91
N PHE A 220 8.38 -18.85 2.46
CA PHE A 220 8.50 -17.48 2.97
C PHE A 220 8.66 -16.45 1.84
N LEU A 221 9.12 -16.89 0.66
CA LEU A 221 9.24 -16.02 -0.51
C LEU A 221 7.87 -15.62 -1.05
N GLN A 222 6.88 -16.51 -0.99
CA GLN A 222 5.50 -16.20 -1.37
C GLN A 222 4.91 -15.06 -0.51
N ASP A 223 5.20 -15.07 0.80
CA ASP A 223 4.78 -14.01 1.73
C ASP A 223 5.46 -12.66 1.41
N ILE A 224 6.68 -12.70 0.91
CA ILE A 224 7.43 -11.51 0.44
C ILE A 224 6.87 -11.00 -0.89
N GLU A 225 6.59 -11.89 -1.83
CA GLU A 225 6.07 -11.57 -3.16
C GLU A 225 4.66 -11.00 -3.08
N ALA A 226 3.84 -11.45 -2.13
CA ALA A 226 2.54 -10.85 -1.86
C ALA A 226 2.65 -9.33 -1.61
N LEU A 227 3.61 -8.89 -0.78
CA LEU A 227 3.84 -7.45 -0.55
C LEU A 227 4.16 -6.70 -1.84
N ALA A 228 4.92 -7.32 -2.76
CA ALA A 228 5.22 -6.70 -4.04
C ALA A 228 4.00 -6.57 -4.95
N PHE A 229 3.09 -7.55 -4.94
CA PHE A 229 1.81 -7.45 -5.66
C PHE A 229 0.95 -6.30 -5.12
N TYR A 230 0.82 -6.18 -3.79
CA TYR A 230 0.10 -5.05 -3.18
C TYR A 230 0.73 -3.70 -3.53
N ALA A 231 2.06 -3.60 -3.50
CA ALA A 231 2.78 -2.38 -3.88
C ALA A 231 2.67 -2.05 -5.39
N ALA A 232 2.45 -3.05 -6.24
CA ALA A 232 2.21 -2.87 -7.67
C ALA A 232 0.74 -2.53 -8.01
N GLY A 233 -0.16 -2.46 -7.03
CA GLY A 233 -1.58 -2.14 -7.26
C GLY A 233 -2.52 -3.35 -7.36
N PHE A 234 -2.06 -4.52 -6.97
CA PHE A 234 -2.87 -5.74 -6.93
C PHE A 234 -3.30 -6.09 -5.49
N ASP A 235 -4.01 -7.21 -5.33
CA ASP A 235 -4.39 -7.73 -4.02
C ASP A 235 -3.96 -9.21 -3.86
N GLY A 236 -4.24 -9.80 -2.70
CA GLY A 236 -3.86 -11.19 -2.41
C GLY A 236 -4.43 -12.21 -3.38
N ARG A 237 -5.63 -11.98 -3.93
CA ARG A 237 -6.25 -12.90 -4.90
C ARG A 237 -5.48 -12.93 -6.21
N HIS A 238 -4.94 -11.78 -6.64
CA HIS A 238 -4.10 -11.70 -7.83
C HIS A 238 -2.80 -12.48 -7.65
N HIS A 239 -2.20 -12.42 -6.46
CA HIS A 239 -1.02 -13.22 -6.13
C HIS A 239 -1.35 -14.72 -6.16
N GLU A 240 -2.42 -15.16 -5.48
CA GLU A 240 -2.87 -16.56 -5.45
C GLU A 240 -3.13 -17.13 -6.86
N LEU A 241 -3.71 -16.35 -7.77
CA LEU A 241 -3.91 -16.77 -9.16
C LEU A 241 -2.59 -17.07 -9.89
N CYS A 242 -1.49 -16.46 -9.44
CA CYS A 242 -0.17 -16.60 -10.03
C CYS A 242 0.66 -17.73 -9.41
N ASP A 243 0.21 -18.41 -8.35
CA ASP A 243 0.97 -19.42 -7.61
C ASP A 243 1.59 -20.50 -8.51
N ASN A 244 0.84 -20.98 -9.52
CA ASN A 244 1.35 -21.96 -10.46
C ASN A 244 2.44 -21.39 -11.37
N ALA A 245 2.29 -20.15 -11.85
CA ALA A 245 3.29 -19.50 -12.68
C ALA A 245 4.58 -19.24 -11.88
N LEU A 246 4.44 -18.85 -10.61
CA LEU A 246 5.55 -18.65 -9.68
C LEU A 246 6.26 -19.98 -9.41
N THR A 247 5.53 -21.05 -9.07
CA THR A 247 6.13 -22.38 -8.83
C THR A 247 6.98 -22.84 -10.02
N LEU A 248 6.42 -22.77 -11.24
CA LEU A 248 7.14 -23.13 -12.47
C LEU A 248 8.39 -22.26 -12.73
N TYR A 249 8.38 -20.99 -12.30
CA TYR A 249 9.56 -20.13 -12.38
C TYR A 249 10.66 -20.55 -11.41
N TYR A 250 10.30 -20.94 -10.20
CA TYR A 250 11.27 -21.42 -9.20
C TYR A 250 11.82 -22.80 -9.56
N ASP A 251 11.01 -23.67 -10.17
CA ASP A 251 11.43 -24.99 -10.68
C ASP A 251 12.24 -24.94 -11.99
N ASP A 252 12.63 -23.74 -12.47
CA ASP A 252 13.32 -23.50 -13.74
C ASP A 252 12.55 -23.96 -15.00
N GLU A 253 11.25 -24.21 -14.88
CA GLU A 253 10.37 -24.59 -15.99
C GLU A 253 9.89 -23.38 -16.81
N LYS A 254 9.99 -22.16 -16.26
CA LYS A 254 9.66 -20.89 -16.93
C LYS A 254 10.75 -19.85 -16.77
N THR A 255 10.93 -19.03 -17.82
CA THR A 255 11.78 -17.84 -17.75
C THR A 255 11.06 -16.71 -17.01
N ILE A 256 11.82 -15.75 -16.45
CA ILE A 256 11.23 -14.57 -15.80
C ILE A 256 10.30 -13.79 -16.74
N ASP A 257 10.63 -13.69 -18.03
CA ASP A 257 9.82 -12.95 -19.00
C ASP A 257 8.51 -13.68 -19.31
N ASP A 258 8.54 -15.01 -19.42
CA ASP A 258 7.33 -15.82 -19.60
C ASP A 258 6.42 -15.73 -18.37
N THR A 259 7.01 -15.80 -17.17
CA THR A 259 6.30 -15.68 -15.89
C THR A 259 5.61 -14.33 -15.77
N VAL A 260 6.32 -13.22 -16.01
CA VAL A 260 5.73 -11.87 -15.94
C VAL A 260 4.64 -11.68 -17.00
N ASN A 261 4.82 -12.23 -18.21
CA ASN A 261 3.80 -12.19 -19.24
C ASN A 261 2.54 -12.99 -18.88
N GLU A 262 2.69 -14.10 -18.15
CA GLU A 262 1.56 -14.88 -17.64
C GLU A 262 0.84 -14.16 -16.50
N ILE A 263 1.58 -13.61 -15.54
CA ILE A 263 1.02 -12.77 -14.47
C ILE A 263 0.17 -11.65 -15.09
N LYS A 264 0.71 -10.92 -16.08
CA LYS A 264 -0.03 -9.88 -16.83
C LYS A 264 -1.36 -10.37 -17.41
N LYS A 265 -1.38 -11.58 -17.98
CA LYS A 265 -2.60 -12.15 -18.57
C LYS A 265 -3.61 -12.58 -17.51
N LEU A 266 -3.14 -13.15 -16.41
CA LEU A 266 -3.99 -13.63 -15.32
C LEU A 266 -4.66 -12.47 -14.59
N VAL A 267 -3.90 -11.40 -14.29
CA VAL A 267 -4.42 -10.24 -13.54
C VAL A 267 -5.29 -9.32 -14.38
N ASN A 268 -5.01 -9.17 -15.69
CA ASN A 268 -5.81 -8.34 -16.60
C ASN A 268 -6.94 -9.11 -17.32
N GLY A 269 -7.04 -10.42 -17.09
CA GLY A 269 -8.10 -11.27 -17.66
C GLY A 269 -9.40 -11.26 -16.85
N GLN A 270 -9.43 -10.51 -15.75
CA GLN A 270 -10.60 -10.24 -14.91
C GLN A 270 -11.25 -8.90 -15.30
#